data_AF-A0A1I1DFR9-F1
#
_entry.id   AF-A0A1I1DFR9-F1
#
_cell.length_a   1.000
_cell.length_b   1.000
_cell.length_c   1.000
_cell.angle_alpha   90.00
_cell.angle_beta   90.00
_cell.angle_gamma   90.00
#
_symmetry.space_group_name_H-M   'P 1'
#
loop_
_entity.id
_entity.type
_entity.pdbx_description
1 polymer ?
#
loop_
_entity_poly.entity_id
_entity_poly.type
_entity_poly.pdbx_seq_one_letter_code
_entity_poly.pdbx_strand_id
1 'polypeptide(L)'
;MKSEELNQNNWGVCGFVAAVQAANLNHKPGGNLAADTYGTLFPLIENFCRNHADRSAELLDFSKVFGAVFAYKSLKEVTDKMRGNHAMDEQVGIAMTAAAVSLLCKDLGFLNYDFHATTATTNALNLDKPLPYKNAIYGLGKRDNQGNYRYGLLHWVYVDANGDVLTWGKKGADAVRALKDNGYDKLTHYLPGLS
;
A
#
# COMPACT_ATOMS: atom_id res chain seq x y z
N MET A 1 15.83 17.43 11.14
CA MET A 1 16.41 16.54 10.11
C MET A 1 15.53 16.68 8.88
N LYS A 2 16.05 17.21 7.78
CA LYS A 2 15.26 17.41 6.55
C LYS A 2 14.91 16.02 6.01
N SER A 3 13.63 15.72 5.87
CA SER A 3 13.19 14.54 5.13
C SER A 3 13.66 14.71 3.70
N GLU A 4 14.64 13.93 3.28
CA GLU A 4 14.91 13.78 1.86
C GLU A 4 13.60 13.38 1.19
N GLU A 5 13.15 14.17 0.22
CA GLU A 5 11.90 13.94 -0.50
C GLU A 5 12.04 12.63 -1.26
N LEU A 6 11.57 11.55 -0.63
CA LEU A 6 11.52 10.22 -1.25
C LEU A 6 10.56 10.29 -2.43
N ASN A 7 11.12 10.07 -3.62
CA ASN A 7 10.42 10.13 -4.89
C ASN A 7 9.20 9.18 -4.86
N GLN A 8 8.00 9.71 -5.07
CA GLN A 8 6.74 8.94 -5.03
C GLN A 8 6.56 8.00 -6.23
N ASN A 9 7.57 7.90 -7.10
CA ASN A 9 7.57 7.08 -8.31
C ASN A 9 7.75 5.58 -8.04
N ASN A 10 7.76 5.13 -6.78
CA ASN A 10 7.86 3.72 -6.46
C ASN A 10 6.48 3.06 -6.34
N TRP A 11 5.94 2.69 -7.50
CA TRP A 11 4.62 2.09 -7.62
C TRP A 11 4.75 0.61 -7.20
N GLY A 12 3.76 0.07 -6.48
CA GLY A 12 3.75 -1.35 -6.11
C GLY A 12 4.34 -1.72 -4.74
N VAL A 13 4.73 -0.80 -3.85
CA VAL A 13 5.03 -1.16 -2.44
C VAL A 13 4.03 -0.62 -1.43
N CYS A 14 3.17 0.33 -1.83
CA CYS A 14 2.27 1.08 -0.94
C CYS A 14 1.40 0.22 0.01
N GLY A 15 1.02 -1.01 -0.38
CA GLY A 15 0.29 -1.93 0.51
C GLY A 15 1.11 -2.36 1.72
N PHE A 16 2.39 -2.69 1.52
CA PHE A 16 3.32 -3.01 2.60
C PHE A 16 3.54 -1.82 3.51
N VAL A 17 3.68 -0.63 2.93
CA VAL A 17 3.87 0.63 3.67
C VAL A 17 2.70 0.88 4.61
N ALA A 18 1.48 0.85 4.08
CA ALA A 18 0.29 1.14 4.85
C ALA A 18 0.11 0.14 6.00
N ALA A 19 0.35 -1.15 5.74
CA ALA A 19 0.27 -2.20 6.75
C ALA A 19 1.33 -2.05 7.84
N VAL A 20 2.59 -1.73 7.50
CA VAL A 20 3.65 -1.53 8.48
C VAL A 20 3.46 -0.23 9.26
N GLN A 21 3.04 0.86 8.61
CA GLN A 21 2.71 2.11 9.30
C GLN A 21 1.59 1.89 10.33
N ALA A 22 0.54 1.16 9.94
CA ALA A 22 -0.50 0.76 10.84
C ALA A 22 0.06 -0.10 11.99
N ALA A 23 0.88 -1.11 11.69
CA ALA A 23 1.44 -2.00 12.71
C ALA A 23 2.31 -1.23 13.71
N ASN A 24 3.13 -0.28 13.24
CA ASN A 24 3.98 0.55 14.07
C ASN A 24 3.16 1.39 15.06
N LEU A 25 2.19 2.12 14.53
CA LEU A 25 1.40 3.08 15.31
C LEU A 25 0.37 2.39 16.23
N ASN A 26 0.04 1.12 15.96
CA ASN A 26 -0.77 0.28 16.84
C ASN A 26 0.06 -0.70 17.68
N HIS A 27 1.38 -0.49 17.77
CA HIS A 27 2.30 -1.28 18.61
C HIS A 27 2.21 -2.80 18.39
N LYS A 28 2.05 -3.21 17.13
CA LYS A 28 2.00 -4.61 16.72
C LYS A 28 3.42 -5.19 16.55
N PRO A 29 3.62 -6.50 16.75
CA PRO A 29 4.95 -7.13 16.73
C PRO A 29 5.77 -6.91 15.46
N GLY A 30 5.09 -6.74 14.30
CA GLY A 30 5.74 -6.48 13.01
C GLY A 30 5.84 -5.00 12.62
N GLY A 31 5.52 -4.07 13.53
CA GLY A 31 5.46 -2.64 13.25
C GLY A 31 6.80 -1.89 13.32
N ASN A 32 7.87 -2.50 13.82
CA ASN A 32 9.14 -1.81 14.00
C ASN A 32 9.77 -1.44 12.65
N LEU A 33 9.66 -0.16 12.27
CA LEU A 33 10.38 0.43 11.16
C LEU A 33 11.83 0.70 11.59
N ALA A 34 12.78 0.05 10.95
CA ALA A 34 14.19 0.45 10.99
C ALA A 34 14.35 1.89 10.48
N ALA A 35 15.43 2.55 10.91
CA ALA A 35 15.74 3.93 10.51
C ALA A 35 15.87 4.07 8.99
N ASP A 36 16.32 3.01 8.31
CA ASP A 36 16.26 2.88 6.87
C ASP A 36 15.04 2.06 6.43
N THR A 37 14.25 2.67 5.56
CA THR A 37 13.00 2.06 5.08
C THR A 37 13.28 0.82 4.22
N TYR A 38 14.44 0.77 3.56
CA TYR A 38 14.95 -0.40 2.83
C TYR A 38 15.21 -1.59 3.77
N GLY A 39 15.93 -1.38 4.88
CA GLY A 39 16.23 -2.40 5.89
C GLY A 39 15.00 -3.01 6.55
N THR A 40 13.83 -2.35 6.47
CA THR A 40 12.56 -2.92 6.95
C THR A 40 11.76 -3.62 5.86
N LEU A 41 11.57 -2.97 4.72
CA LEU A 41 10.57 -3.44 3.76
C LEU A 41 11.09 -4.51 2.84
N PHE A 42 12.37 -4.49 2.48
CA PHE A 42 12.91 -5.55 1.66
C PHE A 42 12.74 -6.92 2.38
N PRO A 43 13.17 -7.08 3.65
CA PRO A 43 12.94 -8.34 4.37
C PRO A 43 11.45 -8.67 4.54
N LEU A 44 10.59 -7.68 4.75
CA LEU A 44 9.15 -7.92 4.88
C LEU A 44 8.54 -8.44 3.57
N ILE A 45 8.86 -7.80 2.45
CA ILE A 45 8.37 -8.16 1.12
C ILE A 45 8.92 -9.54 0.73
N GLU A 46 10.21 -9.80 0.99
CA GLU A 46 10.82 -11.10 0.74
C GLU A 46 10.16 -12.21 1.58
N ASN A 47 9.93 -11.97 2.87
CA ASN A 47 9.24 -12.92 3.75
C ASN A 47 7.79 -13.16 3.31
N PHE A 48 7.05 -12.10 2.98
CA PHE A 48 5.67 -12.23 2.51
C PHE A 48 5.60 -13.03 1.20
N CYS A 49 6.44 -12.69 0.22
CA CYS A 49 6.50 -13.40 -1.06
C CYS A 49 6.88 -14.88 -0.89
N ARG A 50 7.78 -15.20 0.04
CA ARG A 50 8.17 -16.57 0.35
C ARG A 50 7.05 -17.36 1.03
N ASN A 51 6.38 -16.75 2.02
CA ASN A 51 5.39 -17.43 2.84
C ASN A 51 4.03 -17.59 2.13
N HIS A 52 3.72 -16.69 1.20
CA HIS A 52 2.46 -16.69 0.42
C HIS A 52 2.71 -16.95 -1.06
N ALA A 53 3.61 -17.90 -1.36
CA ALA A 53 3.94 -18.27 -2.73
C ALA A 53 2.73 -18.80 -3.53
N ASP A 54 1.71 -19.32 -2.84
CA ASP A 54 0.40 -19.71 -3.41
C ASP A 54 -0.35 -18.52 -4.04
N ARG A 55 -0.01 -17.28 -3.67
CA ARG A 55 -0.59 -16.04 -4.21
C ARG A 55 0.23 -15.40 -5.33
N SER A 56 1.33 -16.03 -5.73
CA SER A 56 2.25 -15.47 -6.75
C SER A 56 1.54 -15.05 -8.03
N ALA A 57 0.68 -15.91 -8.58
CA ALA A 57 0.00 -15.63 -9.85
C ALA A 57 -0.91 -14.39 -9.74
N GLU A 58 -1.66 -14.27 -8.65
CA GLU A 58 -2.56 -13.14 -8.39
C GLU A 58 -1.77 -11.83 -8.26
N LEU A 59 -0.72 -11.82 -7.44
CA LEU A 59 0.10 -10.63 -7.19
C LEU A 59 0.82 -10.15 -8.46
N LEU A 60 1.39 -11.09 -9.22
CA LEU A 60 2.08 -10.79 -10.47
C LEU A 60 1.11 -10.26 -11.52
N ASP A 61 -0.08 -10.84 -11.62
CA ASP A 61 -1.08 -10.38 -12.58
C ASP A 61 -1.62 -8.99 -12.22
N PHE A 62 -1.93 -8.77 -10.94
CA PHE A 62 -2.37 -7.47 -10.46
C PHE A 62 -1.31 -6.38 -10.68
N SER A 63 -0.02 -6.71 -10.50
CA SER A 63 1.08 -5.76 -10.71
C SER A 63 1.19 -5.27 -12.16
N LYS A 64 0.77 -6.06 -13.16
CA LYS A 64 0.77 -5.63 -14.57
C LYS A 64 -0.14 -4.45 -14.85
N VAL A 65 -1.16 -4.22 -14.00
CA VAL A 65 -2.08 -3.06 -14.13
C VAL A 65 -1.33 -1.74 -14.03
N PHE A 66 -0.15 -1.72 -13.39
CA PHE A 66 0.69 -0.55 -13.20
C PHE A 66 1.70 -0.34 -14.34
N GLY A 67 1.65 -1.17 -15.38
CA GLY A 67 2.46 -1.06 -16.58
C GLY A 67 3.48 -2.19 -16.76
N ALA A 68 4.09 -2.24 -17.95
CA ALA A 68 5.00 -3.30 -18.35
C ALA A 68 6.27 -3.41 -17.47
N VAL A 69 6.67 -2.31 -16.82
CA VAL A 69 7.80 -2.31 -15.87
C VAL A 69 7.55 -3.22 -14.65
N PHE A 70 6.29 -3.48 -14.31
CA PHE A 70 5.87 -4.39 -13.24
C PHE A 70 5.47 -5.79 -13.72
N ALA A 71 5.76 -6.14 -14.99
CA ALA A 71 5.43 -7.44 -15.57
C ALA A 71 6.52 -8.49 -15.28
N TYR A 72 6.64 -8.90 -14.01
CA TYR A 72 7.61 -9.91 -13.58
C TYR A 72 7.14 -11.34 -13.91
N LYS A 73 8.10 -12.26 -14.08
CA LYS A 73 7.85 -13.69 -14.33
C LYS A 73 7.57 -14.47 -13.05
N SER A 74 8.09 -14.02 -11.91
CA SER A 74 7.94 -14.68 -10.62
C SER A 74 8.13 -13.70 -9.47
N LEU A 75 7.63 -14.02 -8.27
CA LEU A 75 7.94 -13.23 -7.06
C LEU A 75 9.44 -13.23 -6.74
N LYS A 76 10.16 -14.32 -7.06
CA LYS A 76 11.62 -14.39 -6.90
C LYS A 76 12.31 -13.32 -7.75
N GLU A 77 11.85 -13.10 -8.99
CA GLU A 77 12.41 -12.06 -9.85
C GLU A 77 12.22 -10.67 -9.22
N VAL A 78 11.07 -10.40 -8.61
CA VAL A 78 10.83 -9.14 -7.89
C VAL A 78 11.85 -8.98 -6.76
N THR A 79 11.96 -9.98 -5.88
CA THR A 79 12.85 -9.89 -4.72
C THR A 79 14.33 -9.84 -5.10
N ASP A 80 14.72 -10.52 -6.18
CA ASP A 80 16.08 -10.44 -6.72
C ASP A 80 16.38 -9.02 -7.23
N LYS A 81 15.44 -8.38 -7.92
CA LYS A 81 15.55 -6.99 -8.41
C LYS A 81 15.53 -5.95 -7.30
N MET A 82 14.79 -6.21 -6.22
CA MET A 82 14.73 -5.29 -5.07
C MET A 82 16.02 -5.32 -4.22
N ARG A 83 16.78 -6.41 -4.28
CA ARG A 83 18.01 -6.61 -3.49
C ARG A 83 19.09 -5.61 -3.91
N GLY A 84 19.75 -4.99 -2.95
CA GLY A 84 20.87 -4.05 -3.17
C GLY A 84 20.46 -2.57 -3.28
N ASN A 85 19.36 -2.17 -2.63
CA ASN A 85 18.79 -0.80 -2.64
C ASN A 85 18.10 -0.35 -3.94
N HIS A 86 18.16 -1.18 -5.00
CA HIS A 86 17.52 -0.92 -6.30
C HIS A 86 15.99 -0.79 -6.23
N ALA A 87 15.35 -1.34 -5.18
CA ALA A 87 13.94 -1.11 -4.90
C ALA A 87 13.58 0.39 -4.96
N MET A 88 14.42 1.26 -4.42
CA MET A 88 14.15 2.69 -4.26
C MET A 88 14.47 3.53 -5.51
N ASP A 89 15.41 3.05 -6.34
CA ASP A 89 15.94 3.80 -7.48
C ASP A 89 15.33 3.36 -8.83
N GLU A 90 14.85 2.11 -8.94
CA GLU A 90 14.47 1.50 -10.22
C GLU A 90 12.96 1.23 -10.38
N GLN A 91 12.11 1.77 -9.50
CA GLN A 91 10.66 1.51 -9.53
C GLN A 91 10.31 0.02 -9.41
N VAL A 92 11.00 -0.70 -8.51
CA VAL A 92 10.78 -2.14 -8.32
C VAL A 92 9.86 -2.37 -7.12
N GLY A 93 8.81 -3.15 -7.33
CA GLY A 93 7.83 -3.48 -6.30
C GLY A 93 6.80 -4.49 -6.78
N ILE A 94 5.99 -5.01 -5.86
CA ILE A 94 4.90 -5.96 -6.14
C ILE A 94 3.58 -5.43 -5.56
N ALA A 95 2.68 -5.00 -6.44
CA ALA A 95 1.42 -4.43 -6.03
C ALA A 95 0.56 -5.47 -5.29
N MET A 96 -0.15 -5.02 -4.26
CA MET A 96 -0.96 -5.89 -3.41
C MET A 96 -2.45 -5.68 -3.69
N THR A 97 -3.17 -6.77 -3.89
CA THR A 97 -4.63 -6.80 -3.84
C THR A 97 -5.14 -6.58 -2.41
N ALA A 98 -6.44 -6.36 -2.24
CA ALA A 98 -7.02 -6.25 -0.90
C ALA A 98 -6.85 -7.54 -0.08
N ALA A 99 -6.95 -8.70 -0.73
CA ALA A 99 -6.71 -9.99 -0.10
C ALA A 99 -5.25 -10.14 0.36
N ALA A 100 -4.30 -9.69 -0.44
CA ALA A 100 -2.89 -9.71 -0.05
C ALA A 100 -2.58 -8.77 1.11
N VAL A 101 -3.12 -7.54 1.12
CA VAL A 101 -2.95 -6.62 2.27
C VAL A 101 -3.60 -7.19 3.53
N SER A 102 -4.76 -7.83 3.40
CA SER A 102 -5.43 -8.55 4.49
C SER A 102 -4.52 -9.61 5.11
N LEU A 103 -3.90 -10.46 4.28
CA LEU A 103 -2.94 -11.48 4.73
C LEU A 103 -1.73 -10.86 5.43
N LEU A 104 -1.18 -9.78 4.88
CA LEU A 104 -0.08 -9.08 5.51
C LEU A 104 -0.48 -8.50 6.88
N CYS A 105 -1.65 -7.88 6.99
CA CYS A 105 -2.16 -7.41 8.28
C CYS A 105 -2.29 -8.56 9.29
N LYS A 106 -2.77 -9.72 8.85
CA LYS A 106 -2.82 -10.93 9.68
C LYS A 106 -1.42 -11.36 10.15
N ASP A 107 -0.44 -11.41 9.25
CA ASP A 107 0.96 -11.76 9.57
C ASP A 107 1.59 -10.77 10.57
N LEU A 108 1.20 -9.49 10.49
CA LEU A 108 1.64 -8.44 11.40
C LEU A 108 0.92 -8.46 12.76
N GLY A 109 -0.05 -9.36 12.96
CA GLY A 109 -0.74 -9.56 14.24
C GLY A 109 -2.00 -8.70 14.43
N PHE A 110 -2.59 -8.18 13.35
CA PHE A 110 -3.92 -7.59 13.41
C PHE A 110 -4.98 -8.69 13.56
N LEU A 111 -5.96 -8.46 14.45
CA LEU A 111 -7.10 -9.37 14.64
C LEU A 111 -8.25 -9.05 13.70
N ASN A 112 -8.40 -7.76 13.34
CA ASN A 112 -9.30 -7.32 12.30
C ASN A 112 -8.51 -7.04 11.02
N TYR A 113 -8.60 -7.95 10.05
CA TYR A 113 -7.84 -7.88 8.80
C TYR A 113 -8.72 -7.99 7.55
N ASP A 114 -10.04 -8.15 7.70
CA ASP A 114 -10.96 -8.31 6.57
C ASP A 114 -11.33 -6.96 5.96
N PHE A 115 -10.87 -6.70 4.74
CA PHE A 115 -11.16 -5.46 4.02
C PHE A 115 -12.61 -5.42 3.53
N HIS A 116 -13.25 -4.28 3.72
CA HIS A 116 -14.55 -3.98 3.15
C HIS A 116 -14.39 -3.31 1.78
N ALA A 117 -14.96 -3.92 0.74
CA ALA A 117 -15.05 -3.30 -0.58
C ALA A 117 -16.15 -2.23 -0.59
N THR A 118 -15.87 -1.09 -1.22
CA THR A 118 -16.84 0.00 -1.44
C THR A 118 -17.70 -0.26 -2.67
N THR A 119 -18.83 0.45 -2.77
CA THR A 119 -19.75 0.38 -3.91
C THR A 119 -19.66 1.64 -4.76
N ALA A 120 -20.19 1.60 -5.99
CA ALA A 120 -20.27 2.74 -6.89
C ALA A 120 -20.86 4.02 -6.26
N THR A 121 -21.78 3.86 -5.32
CA THR A 121 -22.53 4.96 -4.67
C THR A 121 -21.79 5.55 -3.47
N THR A 122 -20.83 4.83 -2.88
CA THR A 122 -20.09 5.26 -1.68
C THR A 122 -18.59 5.45 -1.94
N ASN A 123 -18.11 5.14 -3.15
CA ASN A 123 -16.70 5.18 -3.50
C ASN A 123 -16.13 6.58 -3.78
N ALA A 124 -16.93 7.65 -3.77
CA ALA A 124 -16.41 8.97 -4.11
C ALA A 124 -15.43 9.44 -3.02
N LEU A 125 -14.16 9.66 -3.40
CA LEU A 125 -13.15 10.17 -2.51
C LEU A 125 -13.15 11.71 -2.57
N ASN A 126 -13.42 12.35 -1.43
CA ASN A 126 -13.25 13.78 -1.27
C ASN A 126 -12.11 14.06 -0.28
N LEU A 127 -10.93 14.38 -0.81
CA LEU A 127 -9.73 14.68 -0.03
C LEU A 127 -9.73 16.10 0.59
N ASP A 128 -10.79 16.89 0.43
CA ASP A 128 -11.03 18.11 1.23
C ASP A 128 -11.76 17.81 2.54
N LYS A 129 -12.22 16.58 2.73
CA LYS A 129 -12.88 16.12 3.96
C LYS A 129 -12.05 15.00 4.62
N PRO A 130 -12.11 14.88 5.96
CA PRO A 130 -11.52 13.72 6.63
C PRO A 130 -12.08 12.41 6.08
N LEU A 131 -11.22 11.38 6.01
CA LEU A 131 -11.67 10.04 5.68
C LEU A 131 -12.59 9.47 6.78
N PRO A 132 -13.57 8.61 6.45
CA PRO A 132 -14.67 8.26 7.37
C PRO A 132 -14.23 7.58 8.68
N TYR A 133 -13.20 6.74 8.60
CA TYR A 133 -12.64 5.99 9.72
C TYR A 133 -11.19 6.40 9.98
N LYS A 134 -10.88 6.60 11.26
CA LYS A 134 -9.51 6.74 11.76
C LYS A 134 -8.94 5.36 12.08
N ASN A 135 -7.63 5.29 12.23
CA ASN A 135 -6.91 4.05 12.46
C ASN A 135 -7.31 2.95 11.45
N ALA A 136 -7.18 3.28 10.17
CA ALA A 136 -7.71 2.47 9.08
C ALA A 136 -6.79 2.49 7.85
N ILE A 137 -6.73 1.37 7.13
CA ILE A 137 -6.06 1.30 5.83
C ILE A 137 -7.10 1.48 4.73
N TYR A 138 -6.80 2.30 3.73
CA TYR A 138 -7.67 2.56 2.58
C TYR A 138 -6.98 2.20 1.28
N GLY A 139 -7.74 1.53 0.40
CA GLY A 139 -7.38 1.35 -1.00
C GLY A 139 -8.00 2.47 -1.84
N LEU A 140 -7.20 3.12 -2.67
CA LEU A 140 -7.61 4.26 -3.51
C LEU A 140 -7.51 3.90 -5.01
N GLY A 141 -8.35 4.54 -5.83
CA GLY A 141 -8.41 4.34 -7.28
C GLY A 141 -8.67 5.62 -8.06
N LYS A 142 -8.70 5.49 -9.39
CA LYS A 142 -8.89 6.59 -10.36
C LYS A 142 -9.86 6.19 -11.47
N ARG A 143 -10.62 7.14 -12.02
CA ARG A 143 -11.67 6.90 -13.02
C ARG A 143 -11.17 6.50 -14.42
N ASP A 144 -9.91 6.78 -14.76
CA ASP A 144 -9.35 6.69 -16.12
C ASP A 144 -8.65 5.36 -16.45
N ASN A 145 -8.53 4.43 -15.50
CA ASN A 145 -7.93 3.12 -15.77
C ASN A 145 -8.91 2.19 -16.49
N GLN A 146 -8.86 2.27 -17.82
CA GLN A 146 -9.63 1.52 -18.80
C GLN A 146 -9.52 0.00 -18.57
N GLY A 147 -10.52 -0.59 -17.92
CA GLY A 147 -10.66 -2.06 -17.79
C GLY A 147 -11.34 -2.55 -16.52
N ASN A 148 -11.26 -1.77 -15.43
CA ASN A 148 -12.02 -1.87 -14.18
C ASN A 148 -11.98 -3.21 -13.39
N TYR A 149 -11.35 -3.21 -12.21
CA TYR A 149 -11.75 -4.08 -11.10
C TYR A 149 -12.22 -3.17 -9.94
N ARG A 150 -13.51 -2.78 -9.96
CA ARG A 150 -14.17 -1.83 -9.03
C ARG A 150 -13.42 -0.51 -8.78
N TYR A 151 -13.10 0.21 -9.84
CA TYR A 151 -12.46 1.54 -9.90
C TYR A 151 -10.93 1.54 -9.87
N GLY A 152 -10.31 0.37 -10.10
CA GLY A 152 -8.87 0.22 -10.21
C GLY A 152 -8.22 0.58 -8.90
N LEU A 153 -8.16 -0.36 -7.96
CA LEU A 153 -7.28 -0.20 -6.80
C LEU A 153 -5.86 0.07 -7.32
N LEU A 154 -5.30 1.21 -6.97
CA LEU A 154 -3.99 1.67 -7.46
C LEU A 154 -3.08 2.16 -6.34
N HIS A 155 -3.62 2.43 -5.17
CA HIS A 155 -2.81 2.90 -4.06
C HIS A 155 -3.38 2.47 -2.72
N TRP A 156 -2.50 2.35 -1.73
CA TRP A 156 -2.85 2.05 -0.35
C TRP A 156 -2.30 3.15 0.55
N VAL A 157 -3.12 3.59 1.50
CA VAL A 157 -2.75 4.58 2.51
C VAL A 157 -3.21 4.14 3.88
N TYR A 158 -2.53 4.59 4.92
CA TYR A 158 -2.99 4.44 6.30
C TYR A 158 -3.47 5.79 6.84
N VAL A 159 -4.52 5.78 7.65
CA VAL A 159 -5.03 6.95 8.37
C VAL A 159 -4.84 6.70 9.86
N ASP A 160 -4.06 7.55 10.54
CA ASP A 160 -3.77 7.36 11.96
C ASP A 160 -4.95 7.68 12.88
N ALA A 161 -4.76 7.51 14.18
CA ALA A 161 -5.76 7.81 15.21
C ALA A 161 -6.14 9.30 15.29
N ASN A 162 -5.30 10.21 14.79
CA ASN A 162 -5.60 11.64 14.72
C ASN A 162 -6.44 11.96 13.48
N GLY A 163 -6.36 11.12 12.45
CA GLY A 163 -7.02 11.32 11.16
C GLY A 163 -6.07 11.83 10.09
N ASP A 164 -4.76 11.84 10.35
CA ASP A 164 -3.77 12.21 9.35
C ASP A 164 -3.61 11.07 8.36
N VAL A 165 -3.55 11.41 7.07
CA VAL A 165 -3.23 10.45 6.01
C VAL A 165 -1.73 10.24 5.97
N LEU A 166 -1.31 8.99 5.97
CA LEU A 166 0.08 8.55 5.85
C LEU A 166 0.25 7.83 4.51
N THR A 167 1.24 8.30 3.76
CA THR A 167 1.72 7.66 2.53
C THR A 167 3.20 7.35 2.71
N TRP A 168 3.85 6.86 1.66
CA TRP A 168 5.31 6.80 1.64
C TRP A 168 5.93 8.19 1.72
N GLY A 169 6.69 8.46 2.77
CA GLY A 169 7.49 9.69 2.92
C GLY A 169 6.71 10.98 3.18
N LYS A 170 5.37 10.97 3.15
CA LYS A 170 4.53 12.14 3.44
C LYS A 170 3.44 11.82 4.46
N LYS A 171 3.08 12.83 5.27
CA LYS A 171 2.02 12.77 6.27
C LYS A 171 1.10 14.01 6.16
N GLY A 172 -0.16 13.85 6.56
CA GLY A 172 -1.10 14.95 6.74
C GLY A 172 -1.35 15.70 5.44
N ALA A 173 -1.24 17.04 5.48
CA ALA A 173 -1.54 17.89 4.33
C ALA A 173 -0.69 17.58 3.09
N ASP A 174 0.59 17.21 3.26
CA ASP A 174 1.47 16.90 2.13
C ASP A 174 1.13 15.55 1.48
N ALA A 175 0.71 14.56 2.27
CA ALA A 175 0.18 13.30 1.77
C ALA A 175 -1.12 13.55 0.99
N VAL A 176 -2.03 14.32 1.56
CA VAL A 176 -3.31 14.69 0.91
C VAL A 176 -3.08 15.42 -0.41
N ARG A 177 -2.16 16.40 -0.44
CA ARG A 177 -1.79 17.12 -1.67
C ARG A 177 -1.28 16.16 -2.73
N ALA A 178 -0.35 15.27 -2.38
CA ALA A 178 0.17 14.28 -3.29
C ALA A 178 -0.91 13.36 -3.89
N LEU A 179 -1.90 12.94 -3.08
CA LEU A 179 -3.00 12.12 -3.56
C LEU A 179 -3.89 12.88 -4.55
N LYS A 180 -4.14 14.18 -4.32
CA LYS A 180 -4.87 15.05 -5.24
C LYS A 180 -4.11 15.28 -6.54
N ASP A 181 -2.82 15.59 -6.47
CA ASP A 181 -1.96 15.84 -7.63
C ASP A 181 -1.88 14.59 -8.53
N ASN A 182 -1.93 13.40 -7.92
CA ASN A 182 -2.01 12.14 -8.65
C ASN A 182 -3.42 11.83 -9.19
N GLY A 183 -4.47 12.56 -8.81
CA GLY A 183 -5.82 12.38 -9.33
C GLY A 183 -6.60 11.20 -8.72
N TYR A 184 -6.25 10.75 -7.50
CA TYR A 184 -7.07 9.76 -6.80
C TYR A 184 -8.43 10.35 -6.42
N ASP A 185 -9.50 9.78 -6.98
CA ASP A 185 -10.88 10.25 -6.82
C ASP A 185 -11.84 9.15 -6.34
N LYS A 186 -11.31 7.95 -6.06
CA LYS A 186 -12.08 6.80 -5.58
C LYS A 186 -11.51 6.15 -4.33
N LEU A 187 -12.38 5.85 -3.36
CA LEU A 187 -12.16 4.84 -2.34
C LEU A 187 -12.59 3.51 -2.93
N THR A 188 -11.75 2.48 -2.83
CA THR A 188 -12.04 1.14 -3.35
C THR A 188 -12.27 0.15 -2.22
N HIS A 189 -11.43 0.20 -1.18
CA HIS A 189 -11.46 -0.69 -0.03
C HIS A 189 -11.12 0.08 1.24
N TYR A 190 -11.57 -0.43 2.39
CA TYR A 190 -11.12 0.06 3.68
C TYR A 190 -11.09 -1.08 4.71
N LEU A 191 -10.13 -1.01 5.64
CA LEU A 191 -10.02 -1.86 6.81
C LEU A 191 -10.07 -0.96 8.05
N PRO A 192 -11.24 -0.82 8.72
CA PRO A 192 -11.40 0.05 9.86
C PRO A 192 -11.01 -0.64 11.17
N GLY A 193 -10.71 0.14 12.21
CA GLY A 193 -10.60 -0.40 13.58
C GLY A 193 -9.42 -1.35 13.75
N LEU A 194 -8.23 -0.91 13.35
CA LEU A 194 -6.98 -1.65 13.47
C LEU A 194 -6.52 -1.68 14.94
N SER A 195 -7.21 -2.46 15.79
CA SER A 195 -6.86 -2.66 17.20
C SER A 195 -5.79 -3.71 17.41
#